data_AF-A0A9W3JJ79-F1
#
_entry.id   AF-A0A9W3JJ79-F1
#
_cell.length_a   1.000
_cell.length_b   1.000
_cell.length_c   1.000
_cell.angle_alpha   90.00
_cell.angle_beta   90.00
_cell.angle_gamma   90.00
#
_symmetry.space_group_name_H-M   'P 1'
#
loop_
_entity.id
_entity.type
_entity.pdbx_description
1 polymer ?
#
loop_
_entity_poly.entity_id
_entity_poly.type
_entity_poly.pdbx_seq_one_letter_code
_entity_poly.pdbx_strand_id
1 'polypeptide(L)'
;MENEHIKVTTMEKMYQSAMCLILLGNGKSNFPIEQSREIFGIVEVSSIEFSSILKVFQKNEQRITKELEQGPTNSSAIREKEFEIETSAASTLVLLLSRLEETLAKLIDVLTKFDSNLPKQLDPSSSVMNEYLNFFEKFIDDRERNFIVGTRNYNLLIFWQEFRDNIVYRYNQYDRDILQLGRKLKKSISYDLVKNKFKIQMADVISLAELCGLILDKCITNGLYRYFGIDEWAVKDLKIRSENARINRELRLSQF
;
A
#
# COMPACT_ATOMS: atom_id res chain seq x y z
N MET A 1 7.33 9.35 25.97
CA MET A 1 7.72 9.42 24.56
C MET A 1 7.40 8.07 23.93
N GLU A 2 6.14 7.87 23.56
CA GLU A 2 5.74 6.78 22.69
C GLU A 2 6.30 7.11 21.32
N ASN A 3 7.45 6.51 20.97
CA ASN A 3 7.95 6.60 19.60
C ASN A 3 6.83 6.11 18.69
N GLU A 4 6.50 6.92 17.68
CA GLU A 4 5.59 6.63 16.58
C GLU A 4 5.99 5.32 15.91
N HIS A 5 5.62 4.18 16.52
CA HIS A 5 5.31 2.99 15.78
C HIS A 5 4.23 3.45 14.81
N ILE A 6 4.60 3.62 13.54
CA ILE A 6 3.60 3.69 12.48
C ILE A 6 2.62 2.57 12.83
N LYS A 7 1.35 2.93 13.04
CA LYS A 7 0.26 1.97 13.00
C LYS A 7 0.24 1.43 11.58
N VAL A 8 1.17 0.53 11.25
CA VAL A 8 1.12 -0.30 10.04
C VAL A 8 0.04 -1.38 10.22
N THR A 9 -1.05 -1.02 10.91
CA THR A 9 -2.20 -1.89 11.15
C THR A 9 -2.75 -2.40 9.83
N THR A 10 -2.65 -1.62 8.74
CA THR A 10 -3.17 -2.05 7.44
C THR A 10 -2.24 -3.03 6.71
N MET A 11 -0.91 -2.89 6.76
CA MET A 11 -0.02 -3.93 6.18
C MET A 11 0.00 -5.19 7.03
N GLU A 12 -0.10 -5.04 8.36
CA GLU A 12 -0.26 -6.17 9.28
C GLU A 12 -1.59 -6.89 9.01
N LYS A 13 -2.69 -6.14 8.82
CA LYS A 13 -3.98 -6.71 8.41
C LYS A 13 -3.89 -7.43 7.08
N MET A 14 -3.28 -6.82 6.07
CA MET A 14 -3.04 -7.44 4.76
C MET A 14 -2.25 -8.75 4.91
N TYR A 15 -1.17 -8.75 5.69
CA TYR A 15 -0.36 -9.94 5.98
C TYR A 15 -1.17 -11.04 6.69
N GLN A 16 -1.92 -10.68 7.74
CA GLN A 16 -2.81 -11.60 8.44
C GLN A 16 -3.88 -12.17 7.51
N SER A 17 -4.42 -11.35 6.60
CA SER A 17 -5.37 -11.81 5.59
C SER A 17 -4.72 -12.83 4.66
N ALA A 18 -3.52 -12.60 4.15
CA ALA A 18 -2.82 -13.60 3.34
C ALA A 18 -2.53 -14.90 4.11
N MET A 19 -2.17 -14.80 5.40
CA MET A 19 -1.92 -15.97 6.25
C MET A 19 -3.16 -16.89 6.35
N CYS A 20 -4.37 -16.34 6.33
CA CYS A 20 -5.59 -17.13 6.36
C CYS A 20 -5.77 -17.99 5.07
N LEU A 21 -5.20 -17.58 3.92
CA LEU A 21 -5.23 -18.39 2.69
C LEU A 21 -4.56 -19.75 2.90
N ILE A 22 -3.42 -19.77 3.61
CA ILE A 22 -2.72 -21.00 3.96
C ILE A 22 -3.54 -21.83 4.95
N LEU A 23 -4.02 -21.21 6.01
CA LEU A 23 -4.59 -21.93 7.15
C LEU A 23 -5.98 -22.51 6.86
N LEU A 24 -6.77 -21.81 6.05
CA LEU A 24 -8.15 -22.19 5.74
C LEU A 24 -8.28 -22.86 4.38
N GLY A 25 -7.32 -22.64 3.47
CA GLY A 25 -7.26 -23.34 2.18
C GLY A 25 -7.20 -24.85 2.32
N ASN A 26 -6.62 -25.35 3.42
CA ASN A 26 -6.38 -26.78 3.68
C ASN A 26 -7.62 -27.58 4.13
N GLY A 27 -8.71 -26.91 4.51
CA GLY A 27 -9.84 -27.58 5.16
C GLY A 27 -10.95 -28.02 4.20
N LYS A 28 -11.33 -27.15 3.26
CA LYS A 28 -12.50 -27.31 2.36
C LYS A 28 -12.46 -26.47 1.07
N SER A 29 -11.36 -25.75 0.80
CA SER A 29 -11.28 -24.84 -0.35
C SER A 29 -10.91 -25.58 -1.64
N ASN A 30 -11.34 -25.08 -2.79
CA ASN A 30 -10.92 -25.60 -4.11
C ASN A 30 -9.48 -25.20 -4.48
N PHE A 31 -8.74 -24.57 -3.57
CA PHE A 31 -7.45 -23.98 -3.88
C PHE A 31 -6.29 -24.85 -3.37
N PRO A 32 -5.33 -25.22 -4.22
CA PRO A 32 -4.22 -26.06 -3.79
C PRO A 32 -3.26 -25.28 -2.88
N ILE A 33 -2.70 -26.00 -1.91
CA ILE A 33 -1.83 -25.45 -0.87
C ILE A 33 -0.57 -24.77 -1.42
N GLU A 34 -0.08 -25.20 -2.58
CA GLU A 34 1.11 -24.65 -3.22
C GLU A 34 0.90 -23.20 -3.64
N GLN A 35 -0.22 -22.90 -4.30
CA GLN A 35 -0.55 -21.54 -4.71
C GLN A 35 -0.91 -20.65 -3.50
N SER A 36 -1.55 -21.20 -2.46
CA SER A 36 -1.74 -20.48 -1.18
C SER A 36 -0.41 -20.05 -0.57
N ARG A 37 0.59 -20.92 -0.58
CA ARG A 37 1.94 -20.61 -0.08
C ARG A 37 2.64 -19.57 -0.94
N GLU A 38 2.51 -19.66 -2.26
CA GLU A 38 3.11 -18.70 -3.19
C GLU A 38 2.50 -17.30 -3.01
N ILE A 39 1.16 -17.19 -2.97
CA ILE A 39 0.46 -15.93 -2.69
C ILE A 39 0.88 -15.35 -1.33
N PHE A 40 0.92 -16.19 -0.29
CA PHE A 40 1.38 -15.74 1.03
C PHE A 40 2.82 -15.22 0.99
N GLY A 41 3.74 -15.93 0.34
CA GLY A 41 5.13 -15.50 0.19
C GLY A 41 5.24 -14.15 -0.51
N ILE A 42 4.45 -13.91 -1.56
CA ILE A 42 4.37 -12.61 -2.24
C ILE A 42 3.93 -11.50 -1.26
N VAL A 43 2.86 -11.74 -0.49
CA VAL A 43 2.32 -10.74 0.43
C VAL A 43 3.24 -10.51 1.63
N GLU A 44 3.90 -11.56 2.13
CA GLU A 44 4.90 -11.46 3.20
C GLU A 44 6.08 -10.58 2.80
N VAL A 45 6.69 -10.88 1.65
CA VAL A 45 7.79 -10.07 1.10
C VAL A 45 7.33 -8.63 0.89
N SER A 46 6.14 -8.43 0.31
CA SER A 46 5.60 -7.09 0.07
C SER A 46 5.39 -6.32 1.37
N SER A 47 4.86 -6.96 2.42
CA SER A 47 4.64 -6.35 3.74
C SER A 47 5.96 -5.90 4.39
N ILE A 48 7.01 -6.72 4.28
CA ILE A 48 8.35 -6.40 4.77
C ILE A 48 8.94 -5.22 4.00
N GLU A 49 8.81 -5.20 2.68
CA GLU A 49 9.33 -4.13 1.84
C GLU A 49 8.61 -2.81 2.09
N PHE A 50 7.26 -2.81 2.14
CA PHE A 50 6.48 -1.63 2.51
C PHE A 50 6.91 -1.07 3.87
N SER A 51 7.06 -1.93 4.86
CA SER A 51 7.49 -1.54 6.21
C SER A 51 8.91 -0.98 6.20
N SER A 52 9.80 -1.55 5.40
CA SER A 52 11.20 -1.11 5.28
C SER A 52 11.32 0.25 4.60
N ILE A 53 10.58 0.46 3.51
CA ILE A 53 10.48 1.75 2.81
C ILE A 53 10.08 2.86 3.80
N LEU A 54 9.01 2.62 4.56
CA LEU A 54 8.52 3.58 5.56
C LEU A 54 9.53 3.84 6.68
N LYS A 55 10.14 2.79 7.25
CA LYS A 55 11.13 2.93 8.33
C LYS A 55 12.34 3.75 7.88
N VAL A 56 12.83 3.52 6.66
CA VAL A 56 13.96 4.27 6.10
C VAL A 56 13.58 5.74 5.93
N PHE A 57 12.41 6.02 5.34
CA PHE A 57 11.92 7.39 5.16
C PHE A 57 11.80 8.13 6.50
N GLN A 58 11.12 7.54 7.49
CA GLN A 58 10.96 8.16 8.81
C GLN A 58 12.29 8.38 9.53
N LYS A 59 13.21 7.41 9.47
CA LYS A 59 14.53 7.56 10.09
C LYS A 59 15.30 8.72 9.47
N ASN A 60 15.22 8.87 8.14
CA ASN A 60 15.87 9.96 7.42
C ASN A 60 15.24 11.31 7.79
N GLU A 61 13.91 11.40 7.80
CA GLU A 61 13.19 12.62 8.16
C GLU A 61 13.47 13.04 9.61
N GLN A 62 13.43 12.10 10.56
CA GLN A 62 13.75 12.37 11.97
C GLN A 62 15.19 12.87 12.14
N ARG A 63 16.15 12.26 11.42
CA ARG A 63 17.55 12.71 11.44
C ARG A 63 17.65 14.14 10.91
N ILE A 64 17.09 14.43 9.73
CA ILE A 64 17.20 15.75 9.11
C ILE A 64 16.47 16.81 9.94
N THR A 65 15.31 16.50 10.52
CA THR A 65 14.59 17.41 11.41
C THR A 65 15.43 17.78 12.62
N LYS A 66 16.09 16.81 13.26
CA LYS A 66 17.03 17.09 14.37
C LYS A 66 18.22 17.95 13.94
N GLU A 67 18.78 17.71 12.75
CA GLU A 67 19.86 18.53 12.20
C GLU A 67 19.41 19.98 11.96
N LEU A 68 18.16 20.19 11.52
CA LEU A 68 17.57 21.52 11.35
C LEU A 68 17.29 22.22 12.69
N GLU A 69 16.80 21.49 13.70
CA GLU A 69 16.56 22.02 15.06
C GLU A 69 17.85 22.42 15.77
N GLN A 70 18.95 21.73 15.50
CA GLN A 70 20.28 22.05 16.05
C GLN A 70 20.90 23.33 15.45
N GLY A 71 20.20 23.98 14.52
CA GLY A 71 20.56 25.30 13.99
C GLY A 71 21.72 25.24 13.01
N PRO A 72 21.47 24.90 11.73
CA PRO A 72 22.47 25.04 10.69
C PRO A 72 23.01 26.47 10.66
N THR A 73 24.31 26.62 10.47
CA THR A 73 25.02 27.90 10.58
C THR A 73 24.68 28.90 9.48
N ASN A 74 24.03 28.49 8.38
CA ASN A 74 23.64 29.38 7.28
C ASN A 74 22.42 28.89 6.47
N SER A 75 21.86 29.80 5.68
CA SER A 75 20.64 29.57 4.88
C SER A 75 20.81 28.55 3.74
N SER A 76 22.03 28.34 3.22
CA SER A 76 22.28 27.33 2.20
C SER A 76 22.15 25.91 2.76
N ALA A 77 22.68 25.65 3.96
CA ALA A 77 22.57 24.35 4.62
C ALA A 77 21.12 23.99 4.95
N ILE A 78 20.31 24.97 5.37
CA ILE A 78 18.86 24.76 5.59
C ILE A 78 18.17 24.33 4.29
N ARG A 79 18.44 25.02 3.18
CA ARG A 79 17.83 24.70 1.87
C ARG A 79 18.20 23.31 1.35
N GLU A 80 19.44 22.89 1.55
CA GLU A 80 19.89 21.55 1.18
C GLU A 80 19.14 20.46 1.96
N LYS A 81 18.94 20.67 3.27
CA LYS A 81 18.21 19.74 4.13
C LYS A 81 16.72 19.68 3.82
N GLU A 82 16.10 20.82 3.54
CA GLU A 82 14.71 20.86 3.05
C GLU A 82 14.57 20.12 1.73
N PHE A 83 15.51 20.30 0.80
CA PHE A 83 15.53 19.60 -0.48
C PHE A 83 15.74 18.08 -0.32
N GLU A 84 16.56 17.66 0.65
CA GLU A 84 16.78 16.24 0.99
C GLU A 84 15.46 15.59 1.47
N ILE A 85 14.71 16.25 2.37
CA ILE A 85 13.39 15.78 2.82
C ILE A 85 12.40 15.72 1.65
N GLU A 86 12.27 16.81 0.87
CA GLU A 86 11.34 16.88 -0.26
C GLU A 86 11.60 15.75 -1.27
N THR A 87 12.87 15.51 -1.61
CA THR A 87 13.28 14.47 -2.55
C THR A 87 13.09 13.07 -1.97
N SER A 88 13.38 12.88 -0.68
CA SER A 88 13.15 11.60 0.00
C SER A 88 11.67 11.25 0.05
N ALA A 89 10.79 12.22 0.35
CA ALA A 89 9.35 12.01 0.38
C ALA A 89 8.78 11.66 -1.01
N ALA A 90 9.17 12.41 -2.04
CA ALA A 90 8.79 12.13 -3.43
C ALA A 90 9.22 10.72 -3.86
N SER A 91 10.48 10.35 -3.61
CA SER A 91 11.01 9.04 -3.97
C SER A 91 10.27 7.91 -3.23
N THR A 92 9.91 8.15 -1.97
CA THR A 92 9.16 7.18 -1.16
C THR A 92 7.75 6.95 -1.72
N LEU A 93 7.04 8.00 -2.14
CA LEU A 93 5.73 7.82 -2.79
C LEU A 93 5.83 6.95 -4.06
N VAL A 94 6.83 7.23 -4.91
CA VAL A 94 7.08 6.44 -6.13
C VAL A 94 7.32 4.97 -5.77
N LEU A 95 8.21 4.69 -4.80
CA LEU A 95 8.52 3.34 -4.37
C LEU A 95 7.31 2.57 -3.82
N LEU A 96 6.44 3.23 -3.05
CA LEU A 96 5.21 2.62 -2.52
C LEU A 96 4.25 2.20 -3.64
N LEU A 97 4.06 3.04 -4.65
CA LEU A 97 3.19 2.72 -5.79
C LEU A 97 3.79 1.62 -6.68
N SER A 98 5.10 1.67 -6.94
CA SER A 98 5.78 0.64 -7.71
C SER A 98 5.72 -0.72 -7.01
N ARG A 99 5.89 -0.76 -5.68
CA ARG A 99 5.74 -1.98 -4.89
C ARG A 99 4.32 -2.54 -4.98
N LEU A 100 3.30 -1.68 -4.91
CA LEU A 100 1.90 -2.09 -5.09
C LEU A 100 1.67 -2.72 -6.47
N GLU A 101 2.12 -2.05 -7.55
CA GLU A 101 2.02 -2.57 -8.92
C GLU A 101 2.70 -3.93 -9.06
N GLU A 102 3.92 -4.06 -8.55
CA GLU A 102 4.68 -5.32 -8.64
C GLU A 102 4.03 -6.44 -7.83
N THR A 103 3.47 -6.13 -6.65
CA THR A 103 2.73 -7.11 -5.84
C THR A 103 1.48 -7.58 -6.57
N LEU A 104 0.69 -6.66 -7.13
CA LEU A 104 -0.50 -7.02 -7.91
C LEU A 104 -0.15 -7.87 -9.14
N ALA A 105 0.91 -7.51 -9.86
CA ALA A 105 1.39 -8.26 -11.03
C ALA A 105 1.76 -9.70 -10.64
N LYS A 106 2.53 -9.88 -9.55
CA LYS A 106 2.92 -11.20 -9.04
C LYS A 106 1.69 -12.03 -8.63
N LEU A 107 0.70 -11.42 -7.99
CA LEU A 107 -0.54 -12.12 -7.65
C LEU A 107 -1.30 -12.60 -8.89
N ILE A 108 -1.40 -11.76 -9.92
CA ILE A 108 -2.05 -12.11 -11.20
C ILE A 108 -1.29 -13.23 -11.92
N ASP A 109 0.04 -13.20 -11.90
CA ASP A 109 0.86 -14.26 -12.48
C ASP A 109 0.59 -15.63 -11.81
N VAL A 110 0.52 -15.68 -10.48
CA VAL A 110 0.14 -16.92 -9.76
C VAL A 110 -1.27 -17.37 -10.14
N LEU A 111 -2.23 -16.45 -10.20
CA LEU A 111 -3.62 -16.76 -10.53
C LEU A 111 -3.77 -17.31 -11.96
N THR A 112 -3.15 -16.67 -12.95
CA THR A 112 -3.24 -17.06 -14.37
C THR A 112 -2.44 -18.31 -14.71
N LYS A 113 -1.45 -18.67 -13.89
CA LYS A 113 -0.79 -19.99 -13.92
C LYS A 113 -1.69 -21.09 -13.35
N PHE A 114 -2.46 -20.76 -12.33
CA PHE A 114 -3.36 -21.69 -11.66
C PHE A 114 -4.64 -21.97 -12.46
N ASP A 115 -5.36 -20.93 -12.87
CA ASP A 115 -6.60 -21.02 -13.64
C ASP A 115 -6.38 -20.54 -15.07
N SER A 116 -6.39 -21.50 -16.00
CA SER A 116 -6.20 -21.26 -17.43
C SER A 116 -7.34 -20.48 -18.09
N ASN A 117 -8.49 -20.32 -17.43
CA ASN A 117 -9.61 -19.53 -17.93
C ASN A 117 -9.42 -18.02 -17.67
N LEU A 118 -8.47 -17.65 -16.81
CA LEU A 118 -8.17 -16.24 -16.53
C LEU A 118 -7.37 -15.62 -17.69
N PRO A 119 -7.61 -14.34 -18.03
CA PRO A 119 -6.91 -13.68 -19.12
C PRO A 119 -5.44 -13.49 -18.77
N LYS A 120 -4.55 -13.98 -19.65
CA LYS A 120 -3.09 -13.86 -19.52
C LYS A 120 -2.54 -12.53 -20.03
N GLN A 121 -3.29 -11.85 -20.88
CA GLN A 121 -2.95 -10.53 -21.39
C GLN A 121 -3.98 -9.53 -20.88
N LEU A 122 -3.48 -8.45 -20.32
CA LEU A 122 -4.29 -7.33 -19.86
C LEU A 122 -4.35 -6.25 -20.95
N ASP A 123 -5.33 -5.36 -20.83
CA ASP A 123 -5.62 -4.33 -21.84
C ASP A 123 -4.59 -3.19 -21.80
N PRO A 124 -3.69 -3.09 -22.79
CA PRO A 124 -2.56 -2.15 -22.76
C PRO A 124 -2.98 -0.67 -22.92
N SER A 125 -4.27 -0.39 -23.12
CA SER A 125 -4.79 0.97 -23.30
C SER A 125 -5.04 1.74 -22.00
N SER A 126 -4.89 1.08 -20.84
CA SER A 126 -5.12 1.69 -19.53
C SER A 126 -3.83 1.77 -18.70
N SER A 127 -3.86 2.46 -17.54
CA SER A 127 -2.67 2.46 -16.68
C SER A 127 -2.45 1.06 -16.10
N VAL A 128 -1.19 0.63 -15.97
CA VAL A 128 -0.82 -0.73 -15.53
C VAL A 128 -1.51 -1.14 -14.22
N MET A 129 -1.56 -0.25 -13.22
CA MET A 129 -2.28 -0.54 -11.97
C MET A 129 -3.79 -0.67 -12.17
N ASN A 130 -4.40 0.13 -13.07
CA ASN A 130 -5.81 0.02 -13.39
C ASN A 130 -6.15 -1.32 -14.03
N GLU A 131 -5.29 -1.82 -14.90
CA GLU A 131 -5.44 -3.16 -15.47
C GLU A 131 -5.45 -4.23 -14.38
N TYR A 132 -4.50 -4.16 -13.45
CA TYR A 132 -4.41 -5.12 -12.36
C TYR A 132 -5.64 -5.08 -11.45
N LEU A 133 -6.12 -3.89 -11.06
CA LEU A 133 -7.30 -3.79 -10.21
C LEU A 133 -8.57 -4.20 -10.95
N ASN A 134 -8.70 -3.86 -12.23
CA ASN A 134 -9.79 -4.35 -13.08
C ASN A 134 -9.76 -5.87 -13.24
N PHE A 135 -8.58 -6.50 -13.23
CA PHE A 135 -8.48 -7.95 -13.29
C PHE A 135 -9.13 -8.60 -12.06
N PHE A 136 -8.79 -8.11 -10.86
CA PHE A 136 -9.43 -8.57 -9.62
C PHE A 136 -10.95 -8.34 -9.62
N GLU A 137 -11.39 -7.16 -10.08
CA GLU A 137 -12.81 -6.80 -10.13
C GLU A 137 -13.62 -7.63 -11.13
N LYS A 138 -13.05 -7.96 -12.30
CA LYS A 138 -13.80 -8.60 -13.39
C LYS A 138 -13.71 -10.12 -13.38
N PHE A 139 -12.57 -10.68 -12.97
CA PHE A 139 -12.28 -12.10 -13.19
C PHE A 139 -12.12 -12.90 -11.89
N ILE A 140 -11.88 -12.23 -10.76
CA ILE A 140 -11.70 -12.91 -9.47
C ILE A 140 -12.98 -12.87 -8.64
N ASP A 141 -13.72 -11.76 -8.63
CA ASP A 141 -15.06 -11.72 -8.05
C ASP A 141 -16.03 -10.86 -8.87
N ASP A 142 -16.83 -11.50 -9.72
CA ASP A 142 -17.84 -10.86 -10.58
C ASP A 142 -19.19 -10.61 -9.86
N ARG A 143 -19.34 -11.12 -8.62
CA ARG A 143 -20.60 -11.06 -7.86
C ARG A 143 -20.77 -9.75 -7.11
N GLU A 144 -19.69 -9.18 -6.57
CA GLU A 144 -19.70 -7.87 -5.92
C GLU A 144 -19.20 -6.80 -6.89
N ARG A 145 -20.12 -6.08 -7.53
CA ARG A 145 -19.74 -4.93 -8.36
C ARG A 145 -19.12 -3.83 -7.48
N ASN A 146 -17.93 -3.38 -7.87
CA ASN A 146 -17.18 -2.25 -7.34
C ASN A 146 -16.55 -2.49 -5.95
N PHE A 147 -15.97 -3.67 -5.68
CA PHE A 147 -15.29 -3.89 -4.39
C PHE A 147 -13.95 -3.13 -4.30
N ILE A 148 -13.30 -2.89 -5.44
CA ILE A 148 -12.14 -2.00 -5.60
C ILE A 148 -12.49 -0.84 -6.52
N VAL A 149 -12.80 -1.11 -7.79
CA VAL A 149 -12.93 -0.09 -8.84
C VAL A 149 -14.16 0.77 -8.58
N GLY A 150 -14.06 2.08 -8.80
CA GLY A 150 -15.15 3.03 -8.52
C GLY A 150 -15.35 3.38 -7.05
N THR A 151 -14.58 2.78 -6.12
CA THR A 151 -14.61 3.16 -4.71
C THR A 151 -13.82 4.44 -4.43
N ARG A 152 -14.05 5.07 -3.27
CA ARG A 152 -13.25 6.21 -2.81
C ARG A 152 -11.75 5.90 -2.74
N ASN A 153 -11.39 4.69 -2.30
CA ASN A 153 -10.00 4.27 -2.16
C ASN A 153 -9.33 4.09 -3.52
N TYR A 154 -10.07 3.56 -4.50
CA TYR A 154 -9.62 3.53 -5.89
C TYR A 154 -9.38 4.95 -6.42
N ASN A 155 -10.32 5.88 -6.25
CA ASN A 155 -10.13 7.26 -6.72
C ASN A 155 -8.93 7.96 -6.04
N LEU A 156 -8.68 7.67 -4.76
CA LEU A 156 -7.49 8.15 -4.06
C LEU A 156 -6.21 7.55 -4.65
N LEU A 157 -6.24 6.27 -5.05
CA LEU A 157 -5.10 5.61 -5.66
C LEU A 157 -4.80 6.19 -7.04
N ILE A 158 -5.82 6.42 -7.88
CA ILE A 158 -5.67 7.11 -9.18
C ILE A 158 -5.03 8.47 -8.99
N PHE A 159 -5.50 9.25 -8.03
CA PHE A 159 -4.91 10.53 -7.69
C PHE A 159 -3.42 10.41 -7.36
N TRP A 160 -3.03 9.42 -6.56
CA TRP A 160 -1.62 9.18 -6.25
C TRP A 160 -0.80 8.71 -7.45
N GLN A 161 -1.39 7.98 -8.40
CA GLN A 161 -0.74 7.63 -9.66
C GLN A 161 -0.49 8.86 -10.53
N GLU A 162 -1.49 9.72 -10.71
CA GLU A 162 -1.30 10.99 -11.43
C GLU A 162 -0.23 11.85 -10.75
N PHE A 163 -0.20 11.84 -9.42
CA PHE A 163 0.80 12.53 -8.63
C PHE A 163 2.21 11.94 -8.83
N ARG A 164 2.34 10.61 -8.88
CA ARG A 164 3.60 9.91 -9.23
C ARG A 164 4.08 10.32 -10.61
N ASP A 165 3.19 10.33 -11.59
CA ASP A 165 3.54 10.67 -12.96
C ASP A 165 4.02 12.13 -13.07
N ASN A 166 3.43 13.04 -12.27
CA ASN A 166 3.94 14.41 -12.12
C ASN A 166 5.33 14.45 -11.48
N ILE A 167 5.59 13.66 -10.43
CA ILE A 167 6.92 13.55 -9.81
C ILE A 167 7.97 13.07 -10.83
N VAL A 168 7.67 11.98 -11.54
CA VAL A 168 8.61 11.28 -12.42
C VAL A 168 8.83 12.03 -13.74
N TYR A 169 7.76 12.47 -14.40
CA TYR A 169 7.83 13.00 -15.77
C TYR A 169 7.75 14.52 -15.84
N ARG A 170 7.25 15.17 -14.78
CA ARG A 170 7.10 16.65 -14.71
C ARG A 170 7.92 17.27 -13.59
N TYR A 171 8.89 16.54 -13.02
CA TYR A 171 9.79 17.02 -11.97
C TYR A 171 9.07 17.63 -10.75
N ASN A 172 7.92 17.07 -10.38
CA ASN A 172 7.08 17.51 -9.26
C ASN A 172 6.57 18.96 -9.39
N GLN A 173 6.41 19.45 -10.62
CA GLN A 173 5.93 20.81 -10.89
C GLN A 173 4.46 20.99 -10.46
N TYR A 174 4.14 22.22 -10.03
CA TYR A 174 2.76 22.61 -9.76
C TYR A 174 1.84 22.30 -10.94
N ASP A 175 0.73 21.63 -10.63
CA ASP A 175 -0.31 21.29 -11.59
C ASP A 175 -1.68 21.59 -10.99
N ARG A 176 -2.43 22.46 -11.68
CA ARG A 176 -3.74 22.92 -11.21
C ARG A 176 -4.76 21.77 -11.17
N ASP A 177 -4.68 20.82 -12.10
CA ASP A 177 -5.65 19.74 -12.24
C ASP A 177 -5.47 18.72 -11.13
N ILE A 178 -4.21 18.36 -10.83
CA ILE A 178 -3.84 17.54 -9.68
C ILE A 178 -4.32 18.17 -8.37
N LEU A 179 -4.11 19.48 -8.19
CA LEU A 179 -4.55 20.19 -6.99
C LEU A 179 -6.09 20.16 -6.85
N GLN A 180 -6.81 20.36 -7.95
CA GLN A 180 -8.28 20.28 -7.96
C GLN A 180 -8.78 18.87 -7.66
N LEU A 181 -8.14 17.84 -8.21
CA LEU A 181 -8.47 16.45 -7.95
C LEU A 181 -8.28 16.12 -6.47
N GLY A 182 -7.15 16.50 -5.88
CA GLY A 182 -6.88 16.35 -4.45
C GLY A 182 -7.98 16.98 -3.59
N ARG A 183 -8.38 18.23 -3.89
CA ARG A 183 -9.48 18.93 -3.19
C ARG A 183 -10.80 18.17 -3.26
N LYS A 184 -11.19 17.67 -4.44
CA LYS A 184 -12.41 16.86 -4.62
C LYS A 184 -12.39 15.59 -3.76
N LEU A 185 -11.20 14.98 -3.60
CA LEU A 185 -11.00 13.78 -2.80
C LEU A 185 -10.81 14.07 -1.30
N LYS A 186 -10.84 15.34 -0.88
CA LYS A 186 -10.50 15.80 0.48
C LYS A 186 -9.07 15.42 0.88
N LYS A 187 -8.15 15.40 -0.09
CA LYS A 187 -6.71 15.25 0.12
C LYS A 187 -6.05 16.62 -0.06
N SER A 188 -5.49 17.14 1.03
CA SER A 188 -4.76 18.41 1.02
C SER A 188 -3.29 18.14 0.71
N ILE A 189 -2.83 18.54 -0.47
CA ILE A 189 -1.41 18.59 -0.82
C ILE A 189 -0.96 20.05 -0.81
N SER A 190 0.15 20.30 -0.12
CA SER A 190 0.76 21.62 -0.03
C SER A 190 1.57 21.93 -1.29
N TYR A 191 1.79 23.20 -1.58
CA TYR A 191 2.62 23.61 -2.72
C TYR A 191 3.47 24.81 -2.35
N ASP A 192 4.66 24.88 -2.93
CA ASP A 192 5.56 26.02 -2.81
C ASP A 192 5.40 26.92 -4.03
N LEU A 193 4.86 28.12 -3.80
CA LEU A 193 4.70 29.14 -4.85
C LEU A 193 6.05 29.61 -5.42
N VAL A 194 7.10 29.65 -4.58
CA VAL A 194 8.41 30.16 -4.97
C VAL A 194 9.16 29.11 -5.78
N LYS A 195 9.12 27.84 -5.33
CA LYS A 195 9.76 26.73 -6.04
C LYS A 195 8.94 26.20 -7.23
N ASN A 196 7.67 26.59 -7.33
CA ASN A 196 6.69 26.06 -8.30
C ASN A 196 6.58 24.51 -8.25
N LYS A 197 6.58 23.94 -7.05
CA LYS A 197 6.57 22.48 -6.81
C LYS A 197 5.58 22.09 -5.71
N PHE A 198 5.08 20.87 -5.74
CA PHE A 198 4.32 20.34 -4.62
C PHE A 198 5.22 20.03 -3.42
N LYS A 199 4.72 20.27 -2.21
CA LYS A 199 5.36 19.88 -0.95
C LYS A 199 4.70 18.60 -0.45
N ILE A 200 5.51 17.55 -0.33
CA ILE A 200 5.07 16.23 0.10
C ILE A 200 5.48 16.07 1.56
N GLN A 201 4.52 15.76 2.43
CA GLN A 201 4.75 15.63 3.86
C GLN A 201 4.76 14.17 4.31
N MET A 202 5.28 13.89 5.52
CA MET A 202 5.21 12.55 6.11
C MET A 202 3.79 11.99 6.12
N ALA A 203 2.80 12.83 6.46
CA ALA A 203 1.40 12.44 6.48
C ALA A 203 0.89 11.96 5.10
N ASP A 204 1.46 12.48 4.01
CA ASP A 204 1.13 12.04 2.65
C ASP A 204 1.68 10.65 2.36
N VAL A 205 2.95 10.42 2.72
CA VAL A 205 3.61 9.12 2.57
C VAL A 205 2.92 8.04 3.39
N ILE A 206 2.61 8.31 4.67
CA ILE A 206 1.91 7.37 5.54
C ILE A 206 0.51 7.08 4.99
N SER A 207 -0.23 8.12 4.61
CA SER A 207 -1.57 7.98 4.03
C SER A 207 -1.59 7.15 2.75
N LEU A 208 -0.57 7.28 1.89
CA LEU A 208 -0.45 6.43 0.71
C LEU A 208 -0.12 4.99 1.09
N ALA A 209 0.81 4.76 2.02
CA ALA A 209 1.14 3.39 2.42
C ALA A 209 -0.06 2.66 3.01
N GLU A 210 -0.83 3.32 3.88
CA GLU A 210 -2.09 2.78 4.39
C GLU A 210 -3.07 2.43 3.27
N LEU A 211 -3.17 3.27 2.25
CA LEU A 211 -4.00 3.01 1.08
C LEU A 211 -3.51 1.77 0.30
N CYS A 212 -2.21 1.64 0.05
CA CYS A 212 -1.64 0.46 -0.62
C CYS A 212 -1.97 -0.83 0.14
N GLY A 213 -1.78 -0.83 1.45
CA GLY A 213 -2.12 -1.99 2.30
C GLY A 213 -3.60 -2.31 2.25
N LEU A 214 -4.47 -1.30 2.26
CA LEU A 214 -5.92 -1.48 2.22
C LEU A 214 -6.38 -2.05 0.88
N ILE A 215 -5.80 -1.60 -0.22
CA ILE A 215 -6.12 -2.10 -1.56
C ILE A 215 -5.74 -3.58 -1.67
N LEU A 216 -4.54 -3.95 -1.22
CA LEU A 216 -4.10 -5.34 -1.21
C LEU A 216 -4.94 -6.21 -0.27
N ASP A 217 -5.28 -5.71 0.93
CA ASP A 217 -6.17 -6.41 1.85
C ASP A 217 -7.54 -6.67 1.22
N LYS A 218 -8.10 -5.71 0.46
CA LYS A 218 -9.33 -5.90 -0.31
C LYS A 218 -9.18 -6.93 -1.43
N CYS A 219 -8.08 -6.90 -2.20
CA CYS A 219 -7.82 -7.92 -3.21
C CYS A 219 -7.82 -9.32 -2.59
N ILE A 220 -7.25 -9.48 -1.39
CA ILE A 220 -7.20 -10.76 -0.69
C ILE A 220 -8.57 -11.15 -0.13
N THR A 221 -9.19 -10.25 0.64
CA THR A 221 -10.38 -10.57 1.45
C THR A 221 -11.66 -10.62 0.63
N ASN A 222 -11.86 -9.67 -0.28
CA ASN A 222 -13.04 -9.62 -1.13
C ASN A 222 -12.81 -10.38 -2.44
N GLY A 223 -11.57 -10.42 -2.96
CA GLY A 223 -11.24 -11.19 -4.16
C GLY A 223 -10.88 -12.65 -3.85
N LEU A 224 -9.65 -12.88 -3.38
CA LEU A 224 -9.08 -14.23 -3.29
C LEU A 224 -9.86 -15.19 -2.40
N TYR A 225 -10.30 -14.76 -1.21
CA TYR A 225 -11.09 -15.63 -0.33
C TYR A 225 -12.35 -16.14 -1.03
N ARG A 226 -13.06 -15.26 -1.73
CA ARG A 226 -14.30 -15.62 -2.40
C ARG A 226 -14.06 -16.49 -3.62
N TYR A 227 -13.06 -16.13 -4.42
CA TYR A 227 -12.64 -16.91 -5.58
C TYR A 227 -12.28 -18.34 -5.20
N PHE A 228 -11.62 -18.54 -4.05
CA PHE A 228 -11.25 -19.86 -3.54
C PHE A 228 -12.31 -20.52 -2.65
N GLY A 229 -13.44 -19.87 -2.38
CA GLY A 229 -14.51 -20.41 -1.54
C GLY A 229 -14.10 -20.59 -0.07
N ILE A 230 -13.23 -19.71 0.44
CA ILE A 230 -12.82 -19.70 1.85
C ILE A 230 -13.96 -19.14 2.71
N ASP A 231 -14.30 -19.88 3.77
CA ASP A 231 -15.37 -19.52 4.71
C ASP A 231 -15.04 -18.24 5.51
N GLU A 232 -15.84 -17.19 5.33
CA GLU A 232 -15.71 -15.91 6.01
C GLU A 232 -15.78 -16.05 7.55
N TRP A 233 -16.56 -16.99 8.07
CA TRP A 233 -16.64 -17.24 9.51
C TRP A 233 -15.34 -17.83 10.05
N ALA A 234 -14.75 -18.76 9.30
CA ALA A 234 -13.47 -19.36 9.66
C ALA A 234 -12.33 -18.32 9.62
N VAL A 235 -12.36 -17.40 8.63
CA VAL A 235 -11.43 -16.25 8.56
C VAL A 235 -11.59 -15.37 9.79
N LYS A 236 -12.82 -14.97 10.12
CA LYS A 236 -13.10 -14.07 11.25
C LYS A 236 -12.63 -14.67 12.57
N ASP A 237 -12.93 -15.94 12.81
CA ASP A 237 -12.52 -16.64 14.01
C ASP A 237 -10.98 -16.77 14.10
N LEU A 238 -10.30 -17.07 12.99
CA LEU A 238 -8.84 -17.14 12.95
C LEU A 238 -8.17 -15.79 13.23
N LYS A 239 -8.72 -14.70 12.67
CA LYS A 239 -8.25 -13.33 12.95
C LYS A 239 -8.40 -12.98 14.43
N ILE A 240 -9.54 -13.30 15.05
CA ILE A 240 -9.76 -13.08 16.50
C ILE A 240 -8.75 -13.87 17.33
N ARG A 241 -8.52 -15.15 17.00
CA ARG A 241 -7.54 -15.98 17.72
C ARG A 241 -6.11 -15.45 17.58
N SER A 242 -5.72 -15.01 16.38
CA SER A 242 -4.40 -14.41 16.13
C SER A 242 -4.20 -13.13 16.93
N GLU A 243 -5.21 -12.25 16.96
CA GLU A 243 -5.14 -11.00 17.72
C GLU A 243 -5.10 -11.25 19.23
N ASN A 244 -5.91 -12.18 19.74
CA ASN A 244 -5.86 -12.58 21.15
C ASN A 244 -4.49 -13.16 21.53
N ALA A 245 -3.86 -13.94 20.65
CA ALA A 245 -2.51 -14.45 20.87
C ALA A 245 -1.46 -13.33 20.92
N ARG A 246 -1.59 -12.30 20.05
CA ARG A 246 -0.74 -11.10 20.05
C ARG A 246 -0.87 -10.33 21.36
N ILE A 247 -2.10 -9.99 21.76
CA ILE A 247 -2.40 -9.27 23.00
C ILE A 247 -1.84 -10.03 24.21
N ASN A 248 -2.04 -11.34 24.28
CA ASN A 248 -1.52 -12.17 25.36
C ASN A 248 0.01 -12.18 25.42
N ARG A 249 0.69 -12.14 24.27
CA ARG A 249 2.15 -12.04 24.19
C ARG A 249 2.64 -10.67 24.66
N GLU A 250 1.99 -9.59 24.24
CA GLU A 250 2.33 -8.21 24.66
C GLU A 250 2.14 -8.01 26.16
N LEU A 251 1.03 -8.52 26.72
CA LEU A 251 0.79 -8.51 28.17
C LEU A 251 1.90 -9.22 28.93
N ARG A 252 2.34 -10.40 28.47
CA ARG A 252 3.46 -11.13 29.09
C ARG A 252 4.77 -10.37 29.00
N LEU A 253 5.04 -9.66 27.90
CA LEU A 253 6.26 -8.88 27.73
C LEU A 253 6.26 -7.58 28.55
N SER A 254 5.08 -7.01 28.83
CA SER A 254 4.93 -5.81 29.67
C SER A 254 5.06 -6.06 31.18
N GLN A 255 5.10 -7.33 31.59
CA GLN A 255 5.26 -7.76 32.99
C GLN A 255 6.72 -8.01 33.39
N PHE A 256 7.67 -7.79 32.47
CA PHE A 256 9.12 -7.86 32.71
C PHE A 256 9.77 -6.51 32.39
#